data_AF-A0A924AS09-F1
#
_entry.id   AF-A0A924AS09-F1
#
_cell.length_a   1.000
_cell.length_b   1.000
_cell.length_c   1.000
_cell.angle_alpha   90.00
_cell.angle_beta   90.00
_cell.angle_gamma   90.00
#
_symmetry.space_group_name_H-M   'P 1'
#
loop_
_entity.id
_entity.type
_entity.pdbx_description
1 polymer ?
#
loop_
_entity_poly.entity_id
_entity_poly.type
_entity_poly.pdbx_seq_one_letter_code
_entity_poly.pdbx_strand_id
1 'polypeptide(L)'
;MNTVTPELTAPESVRLTQYSHGAGCGCKIAPAVLDRMLHSGLAPTFAPDSRLLVGNTTRDDAAVWRLPASAGGPDGQCLISTTDFFMPIVDDAYDFGRIAAANAISDVYAMGGQPILAIAILGWPVDKLAPELAARVLDGARAVCAEAGITLAGGHSNDTPEPIFGLAVNGLVR
;
A
#
# COMPACT_ATOMS: atom_id res chain seq x y z
N MET A 1 -33.61 -21.81 44.19
CA MET A 1 -32.21 -21.46 43.88
C MET A 1 -32.11 -21.27 42.38
N ASN A 2 -32.26 -20.03 41.89
CA ASN A 2 -32.08 -19.72 40.47
C ASN A 2 -30.59 -19.55 40.20
N THR A 3 -29.98 -20.52 39.52
CA THR A 3 -28.64 -20.40 38.97
C THR A 3 -28.71 -19.54 37.71
N VAL A 4 -28.35 -18.26 37.84
CA VAL A 4 -28.06 -17.39 36.68
C VAL A 4 -26.72 -17.84 36.14
N THR A 5 -26.71 -18.51 34.99
CA THR A 5 -25.49 -18.70 34.19
C THR A 5 -25.05 -17.32 33.66
N PRO A 6 -23.79 -16.91 33.87
CA PRO A 6 -23.29 -15.69 33.27
C PRO A 6 -23.21 -15.91 31.76
N GLU A 7 -23.96 -15.10 31.02
CA GLU A 7 -23.88 -15.03 29.57
C GLU A 7 -22.46 -14.55 29.22
N LEU A 8 -21.67 -15.41 28.58
CA LEU A 8 -20.37 -15.01 28.02
C LEU A 8 -20.67 -14.00 26.91
N THR A 9 -20.53 -12.72 27.23
CA THR A 9 -20.48 -11.65 26.23
C THR A 9 -19.34 -11.98 25.28
N ALA A 10 -19.66 -12.17 23.99
CA ALA A 10 -18.66 -12.31 22.95
C ALA A 10 -17.64 -11.17 23.07
N PRO A 11 -16.33 -11.43 22.90
CA PRO A 11 -15.34 -10.36 22.97
C PRO A 11 -15.72 -9.28 21.96
N GLU A 12 -15.78 -8.03 22.41
CA GLU A 12 -16.05 -6.88 21.54
C GLU A 12 -15.11 -6.95 20.33
N SER A 13 -15.68 -6.96 19.12
CA SER A 13 -14.90 -6.97 17.89
C SER A 13 -14.09 -5.68 17.81
N VAL A 14 -12.76 -5.81 17.80
CA VAL A 14 -11.85 -4.67 17.64
C VAL A 14 -12.18 -3.93 16.34
N ARG A 15 -12.52 -2.64 16.45
CA ARG A 15 -12.76 -1.76 15.30
C ARG A 15 -11.47 -1.08 14.89
N LEU A 16 -10.93 -1.37 13.71
CA LEU A 16 -9.63 -0.80 13.32
C LEU A 16 -9.64 0.73 13.17
N THR A 17 -10.76 1.34 12.79
CA THR A 17 -10.85 2.80 12.60
C THR A 17 -10.61 3.60 13.89
N GLN A 18 -10.81 3.01 15.08
CA GLN A 18 -10.53 3.67 16.35
C GLN A 18 -9.02 3.92 16.59
N TYR A 19 -8.15 3.27 15.82
CA TYR A 19 -6.70 3.41 15.88
C TYR A 19 -6.15 4.33 14.79
N SER A 20 -7.01 5.07 14.08
CA SER A 20 -6.61 6.01 13.05
C SER A 20 -6.96 7.45 13.45
N HIS A 21 -5.96 8.34 13.50
CA HIS A 21 -6.22 9.76 13.78
C HIS A 21 -6.90 10.51 12.62
N GLY A 22 -7.07 9.90 11.44
CA GLY A 22 -7.81 10.48 10.33
C GLY A 22 -8.31 9.40 9.37
N ALA A 23 -9.57 9.45 8.94
CA ALA A 23 -10.10 8.44 8.03
C ALA A 23 -9.56 8.63 6.59
N GLY A 24 -8.79 7.67 6.08
CA GLY A 24 -8.47 7.49 4.65
C GLY A 24 -7.63 8.60 4.03
N CYS A 25 -8.14 9.23 2.96
CA CYS A 25 -7.44 10.36 2.30
C CYS A 25 -7.20 11.55 3.25
N GLY A 26 -7.86 11.61 4.41
CA GLY A 26 -7.61 12.62 5.44
C GLY A 26 -6.21 12.57 6.05
N CYS A 27 -5.46 11.48 5.83
CA CYS A 27 -4.08 11.32 6.30
C CYS A 27 -3.04 11.82 5.29
N LYS A 28 -3.43 12.12 4.05
CA LYS A 28 -2.49 12.57 3.02
C LYS A 28 -1.96 13.95 3.40
N ILE A 29 -0.64 14.12 3.28
CA ILE A 29 -0.01 15.43 3.45
C ILE A 29 -0.62 16.39 2.42
N ALA A 30 -1.08 17.56 2.88
CA ALA A 30 -1.68 18.54 1.99
C ALA A 30 -0.72 18.88 0.83
N PRO A 31 -1.20 19.02 -0.42
CA PRO A 31 -0.33 19.18 -1.59
C PRO A 31 0.70 20.30 -1.44
N ALA A 32 0.31 21.44 -0.85
CA ALA A 32 1.23 22.56 -0.61
C ALA A 32 2.34 22.25 0.41
N VAL A 33 2.07 21.39 1.39
CA VAL A 33 3.07 20.94 2.38
C VAL A 33 4.01 19.93 1.73
N LEU A 34 3.47 18.98 0.96
CA LEU A 34 4.27 17.99 0.23
C LEU A 34 5.19 18.67 -0.79
N ASP A 35 4.68 19.66 -1.52
CA ASP A 35 5.46 20.44 -2.48
C ASP A 35 6.69 21.04 -1.78
N ARG A 36 6.52 21.65 -0.61
CA ARG A 36 7.64 22.18 0.20
C ARG A 36 8.64 21.09 0.64
N MET A 37 8.19 19.87 0.92
CA MET A 37 9.07 18.76 1.32
C MET A 37 9.90 18.23 0.14
N LEU A 38 9.32 18.22 -1.06
CA LEU A 38 9.96 17.74 -2.28
C LEU A 38 10.92 18.78 -2.89
N HIS A 39 10.72 20.06 -2.59
CA HIS A 39 11.65 21.12 -2.99
C HIS A 39 12.99 20.99 -2.23
N SER A 40 14.00 20.49 -2.93
CA SER A 40 15.37 20.45 -2.43
C SER A 40 16.18 21.63 -2.98
N GLY A 41 16.91 22.32 -2.09
CA GLY A 41 17.94 23.30 -2.49
C GLY A 41 19.27 22.66 -2.88
N LEU A 42 19.37 21.32 -2.80
CA LEU A 42 20.55 20.59 -3.25
C LEU A 42 20.51 20.48 -4.77
N ALA A 43 21.67 20.67 -5.41
CA ALA A 43 21.80 20.38 -6.84
C ALA A 43 21.40 18.92 -7.09
N PRO A 44 20.71 18.61 -8.20
CA PRO A 44 20.38 17.25 -8.58
C PRO A 44 21.67 16.41 -8.55
N THR A 45 21.68 15.36 -7.73
CA THR A 45 22.88 14.53 -7.53
C THR A 45 23.20 13.71 -8.78
N PHE A 46 22.22 13.57 -9.68
CA PHE A 46 22.31 12.84 -10.93
C PHE A 46 21.68 13.65 -12.06
N ALA A 47 22.26 13.53 -13.26
CA ALA A 47 21.64 14.04 -14.47
C ALA A 47 20.31 13.31 -14.74
N PRO A 48 19.31 13.97 -15.36
CA PRO A 48 18.07 13.31 -15.76
C PRO A 48 18.35 12.08 -16.62
N ASP A 49 17.84 10.92 -16.21
CA ASP A 49 17.98 9.69 -16.97
C ASP A 49 16.82 9.57 -17.97
N SER A 50 17.15 9.51 -19.27
CA SER A 50 16.16 9.36 -20.36
C SER A 50 15.28 8.11 -20.26
N ARG A 51 15.66 7.14 -19.41
CA ARG A 51 14.86 5.94 -19.14
C ARG A 51 13.70 6.22 -18.19
N LEU A 52 13.76 7.27 -17.36
CA LEU A 52 12.64 7.68 -16.53
C LEU A 52 11.65 8.47 -17.41
N LEU A 53 10.57 7.81 -17.81
CA LEU A 53 9.55 8.39 -18.69
C LEU A 53 8.51 9.20 -17.91
N VAL A 54 8.17 8.73 -16.72
CA VAL A 54 7.25 9.37 -15.77
C VAL A 54 7.91 9.30 -14.40
N GLY A 55 7.90 10.41 -13.67
CA GLY A 55 8.54 10.51 -12.36
C GLY A 55 8.02 11.70 -11.58
N ASN A 56 8.74 12.11 -10.53
CA ASN A 56 8.29 13.15 -9.60
C ASN A 56 8.00 14.52 -10.24
N THR A 57 8.50 14.78 -11.45
CA THR A 57 8.27 16.04 -12.18
C THR A 57 6.87 16.16 -12.77
N THR A 58 6.16 15.05 -13.01
CA THR A 58 4.83 15.05 -13.63
C THR A 58 3.68 14.93 -12.63
N ARG A 59 3.98 14.78 -11.32
CA ARG A 59 2.98 14.60 -10.23
C ARG A 59 2.04 13.39 -10.43
N ASP A 60 2.49 12.38 -11.18
CA ASP A 60 1.75 11.14 -11.36
C ASP A 60 1.93 10.19 -10.15
N ASP A 61 0.95 9.32 -9.94
CA ASP A 61 0.90 8.35 -8.84
C ASP A 61 1.83 7.14 -9.04
N ALA A 62 2.56 7.07 -10.16
CA ALA A 62 3.52 6.00 -10.45
C ALA A 62 4.74 6.50 -11.23
N ALA A 63 5.88 5.85 -11.03
CA ALA A 63 7.05 6.02 -11.86
C ALA A 63 7.03 5.04 -13.04
N VAL A 64 7.41 5.50 -14.22
CA VAL A 64 7.56 4.66 -15.43
C VAL A 64 9.01 4.67 -15.89
N TRP A 65 9.61 3.49 -15.95
CA TRP A 65 11.01 3.30 -16.30
C TRP A 65 11.16 2.40 -17.52
N ARG A 66 11.76 2.90 -18.59
CA ARG A 66 12.09 2.12 -19.79
C ARG A 66 13.13 1.05 -19.46
N LEU A 67 12.75 -0.21 -19.64
CA LEU A 67 13.68 -1.31 -19.45
C LEU A 67 14.69 -1.36 -20.60
N PRO A 68 15.96 -1.69 -20.33
CA PRO A 68 16.93 -1.90 -21.39
C PRO A 68 16.61 -3.17 -22.18
N ALA A 69 17.03 -3.22 -23.44
CA ALA A 69 16.87 -4.42 -24.28
C ALA A 69 17.51 -5.69 -23.66
N SER A 70 18.53 -5.52 -22.80
CA SER A 70 19.18 -6.61 -22.08
C SER A 70 18.31 -7.22 -20.96
N ALA A 71 17.17 -6.63 -20.60
CA ALA A 71 16.27 -7.15 -19.57
C ALA A 71 15.52 -8.44 -20.00
N GLY A 72 15.68 -8.89 -21.26
CA GLY A 72 15.07 -10.12 -21.77
C GLY A 72 13.57 -9.98 -22.10
N GLY A 73 13.04 -8.76 -22.03
CA GLY A 73 11.67 -8.42 -22.40
C GLY A 73 11.53 -8.05 -23.89
N PRO A 74 10.28 -7.88 -24.34
CA PRO A 74 9.96 -7.28 -25.65
C PRO A 74 10.55 -5.86 -25.75
N ASP A 75 10.87 -5.44 -26.97
CA ASP A 75 11.35 -4.08 -27.21
C ASP A 75 10.29 -3.03 -26.78
N GLY A 76 10.76 -1.92 -26.24
CA GLY A 76 9.91 -0.85 -25.71
C GLY A 76 9.26 -1.12 -24.35
N GLN A 77 9.51 -2.27 -23.70
CA GLN A 77 8.92 -2.54 -22.39
C GLN A 77 9.32 -1.54 -21.32
N CYS A 78 8.35 -1.13 -20.51
CA CYS A 78 8.56 -0.24 -19.37
C CYS A 78 8.09 -0.91 -18.07
N LEU A 79 8.80 -0.65 -16.99
CA LEU A 79 8.42 -0.95 -15.61
C LEU A 79 7.56 0.20 -15.09
N ILE A 80 6.42 -0.12 -14.51
CA ILE A 80 5.66 0.77 -13.64
C ILE A 80 6.00 0.41 -12.20
N SER A 81 6.30 1.40 -11.38
CA SER A 81 6.51 1.24 -9.94
C SER A 81 5.69 2.28 -9.19
N THR A 82 4.83 1.81 -8.28
CA THR A 82 3.97 2.64 -7.44
C THR A 82 3.98 2.11 -6.01
N THR A 83 3.63 2.97 -5.06
CA THR A 83 3.41 2.62 -3.67
C THR A 83 2.28 3.46 -3.10
N ASP A 84 1.31 2.81 -2.44
CA ASP A 84 0.30 3.52 -1.64
C ASP A 84 0.00 2.71 -0.38
N PHE A 85 -0.18 3.42 0.73
CA PHE A 85 -0.47 2.88 2.05
C PHE A 85 -1.15 3.94 2.90
N PHE A 86 -2.04 3.50 3.78
CA PHE A 86 -2.83 4.39 4.63
C PHE A 86 -3.27 3.68 5.91
N MET A 87 -3.85 4.44 6.83
CA MET A 87 -4.46 3.91 8.06
C MET A 87 -5.84 3.30 7.78
N PRO A 88 -6.36 2.42 8.67
CA PRO A 88 -7.67 1.79 8.48
C PRO A 88 -8.81 2.77 8.21
N ILE A 89 -9.56 2.49 7.15
CA ILE A 89 -10.75 3.25 6.73
C ILE A 89 -12.06 2.49 6.97
N VAL A 90 -11.95 1.23 7.37
CA VAL A 90 -13.04 0.33 7.72
C VAL A 90 -12.65 -0.44 8.98
N ASP A 91 -13.65 -0.93 9.70
CA ASP A 91 -13.45 -1.59 10.99
C ASP A 91 -12.89 -3.00 10.86
N ASP A 92 -13.29 -3.74 9.81
CA ASP A 92 -12.84 -5.11 9.59
C ASP A 92 -11.44 -5.16 8.98
N ALA A 93 -10.57 -5.96 9.60
CA ALA A 93 -9.17 -6.12 9.20
C ALA A 93 -9.01 -6.72 7.80
N TYR A 94 -9.82 -7.71 7.45
CA TYR A 94 -9.74 -8.38 6.16
C TYR A 94 -10.15 -7.42 5.04
N ASP A 95 -11.26 -6.71 5.21
CA ASP A 95 -11.72 -5.71 4.25
C ASP A 95 -10.74 -4.53 4.13
N PHE A 96 -10.13 -4.08 5.23
CA PHE A 96 -9.07 -3.06 5.17
C PHE A 96 -7.91 -3.52 4.28
N GLY A 97 -7.44 -4.75 4.47
CA GLY A 97 -6.39 -5.35 3.63
C GLY A 97 -6.75 -5.41 2.16
N ARG A 98 -7.99 -5.80 1.84
CA ARG A 98 -8.49 -5.82 0.45
C ARG A 98 -8.50 -4.43 -0.16
N ILE A 99 -9.05 -3.44 0.55
CA ILE A 99 -9.17 -2.06 0.05
C ILE A 99 -7.79 -1.45 -0.18
N ALA A 100 -6.86 -1.62 0.76
CA ALA A 100 -5.49 -1.12 0.63
C ALA A 100 -4.75 -1.75 -0.56
N ALA A 101 -4.89 -3.07 -0.75
CA ALA A 101 -4.30 -3.75 -1.89
C ALA A 101 -4.91 -3.29 -3.22
N ALA A 102 -6.24 -3.19 -3.30
CA ALA A 102 -6.92 -2.73 -4.51
C ALA A 102 -6.51 -1.31 -4.90
N ASN A 103 -6.41 -0.42 -3.91
CA ASN A 103 -5.96 0.95 -4.11
C ASN A 103 -4.53 1.00 -4.66
N ALA A 104 -3.58 0.33 -4.02
CA ALA A 104 -2.19 0.34 -4.46
C ALA A 104 -1.98 -0.32 -5.84
N ILE A 105 -2.78 -1.33 -6.19
CA ILE A 105 -2.74 -1.96 -7.51
C ILE A 105 -3.36 -1.05 -8.59
N SER A 106 -4.33 -0.22 -8.22
CA SER A 106 -5.10 0.59 -9.18
C SER A 106 -4.25 1.57 -9.99
N ASP A 107 -3.17 2.09 -9.41
CA ASP A 107 -2.24 3.00 -10.11
C ASP A 107 -1.56 2.32 -11.30
N VAL A 108 -1.22 1.03 -11.18
CA VAL A 108 -0.64 0.28 -12.32
C VAL A 108 -1.65 0.18 -13.46
N TYR A 109 -2.91 -0.12 -13.14
CA TYR A 109 -3.97 -0.18 -14.13
C TYR A 109 -4.30 1.19 -14.73
N ALA A 110 -4.27 2.26 -13.93
CA ALA A 110 -4.50 3.63 -14.39
C ALA A 110 -3.44 4.07 -15.41
N MET A 111 -2.21 3.57 -15.28
CA MET A 111 -1.12 3.76 -16.24
C MET A 111 -1.20 2.82 -17.45
N GLY A 112 -2.27 2.02 -17.59
CA GLY A 112 -2.47 1.07 -18.68
C GLY A 112 -1.58 -0.18 -18.60
N GLY A 113 -0.94 -0.42 -17.45
CA GLY A 113 -0.05 -1.54 -17.25
C GLY A 113 -0.72 -2.78 -16.68
N GLN A 114 0.03 -3.88 -16.70
CA GLN A 114 -0.33 -5.13 -16.06
C GLN A 114 0.52 -5.31 -14.78
N PRO A 115 -0.08 -5.43 -13.59
CA PRO A 115 0.64 -5.78 -12.36
C PRO A 115 1.35 -7.13 -12.51
N ILE A 116 2.55 -7.24 -11.92
CA ILE A 116 3.35 -8.48 -11.95
C ILE A 116 3.71 -9.01 -10.56
N LEU A 117 3.91 -8.14 -9.58
CA LEU A 117 4.18 -8.51 -8.18
C LEU A 117 3.89 -7.34 -7.25
N ALA A 118 3.65 -7.65 -5.98
CA ALA A 118 3.56 -6.66 -4.92
C ALA A 118 4.36 -7.10 -3.68
N ILE A 119 4.80 -6.13 -2.89
CA ILE A 119 5.35 -6.36 -1.54
C ILE A 119 4.59 -5.50 -0.53
N ALA A 120 4.38 -6.04 0.67
CA ALA A 120 3.62 -5.38 1.73
C ALA A 120 4.45 -4.31 2.46
N ILE A 121 3.76 -3.24 2.85
CA ILE A 121 4.24 -2.24 3.81
C ILE A 121 3.29 -2.31 5.01
N LEU A 122 3.82 -2.63 6.19
CA LEU A 122 3.02 -2.79 7.41
C LEU A 122 3.61 -1.98 8.57
N GLY A 123 2.84 -1.05 9.11
CA GLY A 123 3.04 -0.50 10.45
C GLY A 123 1.99 -1.10 11.38
N TRP A 124 2.39 -1.62 12.54
CA TRP A 124 1.45 -2.23 13.47
C TRP A 124 1.78 -1.92 14.94
N PRO A 125 0.84 -1.40 15.75
CA PRO A 125 1.06 -1.16 17.17
C PRO A 125 0.95 -2.46 17.96
N VAL A 126 2.06 -3.17 18.13
CA VAL A 126 2.07 -4.52 18.72
C VAL A 126 1.65 -4.53 20.20
N ASP A 127 1.72 -3.38 20.87
CA ASP A 127 1.26 -3.17 22.25
C ASP A 127 -0.25 -2.95 22.37
N LYS A 128 -0.94 -2.59 21.27
CA LYS A 128 -2.37 -2.26 21.25
C LYS A 128 -3.21 -3.22 20.44
N LEU A 129 -2.66 -3.82 19.38
CA LEU A 129 -3.37 -4.65 18.43
C LEU A 129 -2.71 -6.02 18.28
N ALA A 130 -3.51 -7.07 18.44
CA ALA A 130 -3.05 -8.44 18.33
C ALA A 130 -2.48 -8.75 16.93
N PRO A 131 -1.38 -9.51 16.81
CA PRO A 131 -0.80 -9.91 15.51
C PRO A 131 -1.78 -10.65 14.58
N GLU A 132 -2.76 -11.35 15.14
CA GLU A 132 -3.80 -12.08 14.39
C GLU A 132 -4.68 -11.13 13.54
N LEU A 133 -4.88 -9.89 14.01
CA LEU A 133 -5.56 -8.87 13.22
C LEU A 133 -4.68 -8.40 12.05
N ALA A 134 -3.37 -8.26 12.25
CA ALA A 134 -2.45 -7.97 11.13
C ALA A 134 -2.43 -9.11 10.10
N ALA A 135 -2.49 -10.36 10.55
CA ALA A 135 -2.60 -11.52 9.66
C ALA A 135 -3.88 -11.46 8.82
N ARG A 136 -5.01 -11.06 9.43
CA ARG A 136 -6.28 -10.83 8.71
C ARG A 136 -6.17 -9.75 7.63
N VAL A 137 -5.47 -8.64 7.91
CA VAL A 137 -5.17 -7.60 6.90
C VAL A 137 -4.37 -8.20 5.74
N LEU A 138 -3.32 -8.95 6.04
CA LEU A 138 -2.50 -9.61 5.01
C LEU A 138 -3.31 -10.62 4.19
N ASP A 139 -4.23 -11.36 4.79
CA ASP A 139 -5.10 -12.30 4.06
C ASP A 139 -6.06 -11.58 3.10
N GLY A 140 -6.59 -10.43 3.51
CA GLY A 140 -7.39 -9.57 2.64
C GLY A 140 -6.59 -9.09 1.42
N ALA A 141 -5.36 -8.62 1.67
CA ALA A 141 -4.46 -8.18 0.61
C ALA A 141 -4.09 -9.32 -0.35
N ARG A 142 -3.77 -10.51 0.19
CA ARG A 142 -3.47 -11.71 -0.61
C ARG A 142 -4.64 -12.10 -1.52
N ALA A 143 -5.88 -11.99 -1.04
CA ALA A 143 -7.06 -12.30 -1.85
C ALA A 143 -7.15 -11.37 -3.07
N VAL A 144 -6.94 -10.06 -2.88
CA VAL A 144 -6.97 -9.10 -3.99
C VAL A 144 -5.77 -9.28 -4.93
N CYS A 145 -4.57 -9.55 -4.41
CA CYS A 145 -3.42 -9.89 -5.25
C CYS A 145 -3.71 -11.14 -6.11
N ALA A 146 -4.34 -12.16 -5.54
CA ALA A 146 -4.72 -13.37 -6.26
C ALA A 146 -5.76 -13.08 -7.36
N GLU A 147 -6.76 -12.25 -7.08
CA GLU A 147 -7.74 -11.77 -8.08
C GLU A 147 -7.05 -11.01 -9.23
N ALA A 148 -6.02 -10.20 -8.92
CA ALA A 148 -5.20 -9.49 -9.91
C ALA A 148 -4.18 -10.38 -10.63
N GLY A 149 -4.07 -11.66 -10.27
CA GLY A 149 -3.12 -12.60 -10.87
C GLY A 149 -1.66 -12.39 -10.46
N ILE A 150 -1.41 -11.74 -9.31
CA ILE A 150 -0.06 -11.44 -8.82
C ILE A 150 0.19 -12.05 -7.43
N THR A 151 1.47 -12.20 -7.09
CA THR A 151 1.89 -12.69 -5.77
C THR A 151 2.21 -11.52 -4.85
N LEU A 152 1.73 -11.59 -3.60
CA LEU A 152 2.27 -10.80 -2.49
C LEU A 152 3.60 -11.43 -2.03
N ALA A 153 4.71 -10.92 -2.56
CA ALA A 153 6.01 -11.60 -2.61
C ALA A 153 6.96 -11.27 -1.45
N GLY A 154 6.44 -10.73 -0.34
CA GLY A 154 7.21 -10.31 0.82
C GLY A 154 6.76 -8.95 1.31
N GLY A 155 7.67 -8.22 1.96
CA GLY A 155 7.38 -6.90 2.49
C GLY A 155 8.30 -6.50 3.63
N HIS A 156 7.94 -5.41 4.30
CA HIS A 156 8.58 -4.96 5.51
C HIS A 156 7.53 -4.55 6.55
N SER A 157 7.85 -4.76 7.82
CA SER A 157 6.96 -4.45 8.93
C SER A 157 7.69 -3.77 10.08
N ASN A 158 7.11 -2.69 10.62
CA ASN A 158 7.61 -1.96 11.77
C ASN A 158 6.57 -1.91 12.88
N ASP A 159 7.04 -1.87 14.13
CA ASP A 159 6.21 -1.45 15.26
C ASP A 159 5.95 0.06 15.17
N THR A 160 4.69 0.46 15.12
CA THR A 160 4.28 1.85 14.90
C THR A 160 3.11 2.23 15.81
N PRO A 161 2.97 3.51 16.23
CA PRO A 161 1.89 3.91 17.13
C PRO A 161 0.46 3.71 16.60
N GLU A 162 0.31 3.69 15.28
CA GLU A 162 -0.95 3.51 14.52
C GLU A 162 -0.79 2.39 13.48
N PRO A 163 -1.83 1.60 13.19
CA PRO A 163 -1.80 0.62 12.11
C PRO A 163 -1.77 1.33 10.75
N ILE A 164 -0.85 0.91 9.89
CA ILE A 164 -0.69 1.40 8.52
C ILE A 164 -0.49 0.20 7.62
N PHE A 165 -1.19 0.15 6.50
CA PHE A 165 -1.02 -0.94 5.54
C PHE A 165 -1.18 -0.46 4.09
N GLY A 166 -0.41 -1.09 3.21
CA GLY A 166 -0.49 -0.91 1.77
C GLY A 166 0.56 -1.74 1.05
N LEU A 167 0.73 -1.48 -0.23
CA LEU A 167 1.61 -2.25 -1.10
C LEU A 167 2.52 -1.32 -1.91
N ALA A 168 3.74 -1.79 -2.15
CA ALA A 168 4.50 -1.36 -3.32
C ALA A 168 4.25 -2.36 -4.45
N VAL A 169 3.79 -1.86 -5.59
CA VAL A 169 3.34 -2.68 -6.72
C VAL A 169 4.21 -2.38 -7.94
N ASN A 170 4.64 -3.44 -8.62
CA ASN A 170 5.34 -3.34 -9.88
C ASN A 170 4.46 -3.89 -11.00
N GLY A 171 4.47 -3.21 -12.14
CA GLY A 171 3.77 -3.60 -13.34
C GLY A 171 4.60 -3.42 -14.59
N LEU A 172 4.09 -3.92 -15.71
CA LEU A 172 4.72 -3.77 -17.03
C LEU A 172 3.73 -3.13 -18.00
N VAL A 173 4.24 -2.22 -18.83
CA VAL A 173 3.50 -1.55 -19.90
C VAL A 173 4.37 -1.47 -21.16
N ARG A 174 3.75 -1.29 -22.32
CA ARG A 174 4.42 -1.10 -23.61
C ARG A 174 3.94 0.18 -24.28
#